data_AF-T2JP14-F1
#
_entry.id   AF-T2JP14-F1
#
_cell.length_a   1.000
_cell.length_b   1.000
_cell.length_c   1.000
_cell.angle_alpha   90.00
_cell.angle_beta   90.00
_cell.angle_gamma   90.00
#
_symmetry.space_group_name_H-M   'P 1'
#
loop_
_entity.id
_entity.type
_entity.pdbx_description
1 polymer ?
#
loop_
_entity_poly.entity_id
_entity_poly.type
_entity_poly.pdbx_seq_one_letter_code
_entity_poly.pdbx_strand_id
1 'polypeptide(L)'
;MSAIAPNIFEMAVTFLPDIEINNVIREVEGTPLYDALNWPYRRFGHQAAPDLLGATFMQETGEPWQSKVYGDLKKYHKKTKRDKRRSRHRKKGGQVENEASLSPISLPSSKKTGQYYAPKGIGDVPYLPPVPRETVEEIAKKYDLPVPPENTSFWEWFKENKVIPLLLTEGGKKSLSALSQGIVAIALYGCQCGVDRETGKLKNLYVPTSKGDGLILPLTKIIKQRQGVPSPKRLRD
;
A
#
# COMPACT_ATOMS: atom_id res chain seq x y z
N MET A 1 15.45 1.13 7.27
CA MET A 1 14.51 1.53 6.20
C MET A 1 13.95 0.26 5.57
N SER A 2 12.74 0.27 5.00
CA SER A 2 12.24 -0.92 4.27
C SER A 2 13.02 -1.00 2.96
N ALA A 3 13.82 -2.06 2.79
CA ALA A 3 14.56 -2.31 1.57
C ALA A 3 13.63 -3.08 0.63
N ILE A 4 13.30 -2.47 -0.51
CA ILE A 4 12.58 -3.10 -1.62
C ILE A 4 13.60 -3.26 -2.74
N ALA A 5 13.68 -4.45 -3.33
CA ALA A 5 14.57 -4.72 -4.45
C ALA A 5 14.17 -3.84 -5.66
N PRO A 6 15.12 -3.26 -6.42
CA PRO A 6 14.82 -2.35 -7.52
C PRO A 6 13.90 -2.97 -8.58
N ASN A 7 14.16 -4.21 -8.99
CA ASN A 7 13.35 -4.95 -9.98
C ASN A 7 11.88 -5.11 -9.52
N ILE A 8 11.64 -5.41 -8.25
CA ILE A 8 10.30 -5.50 -7.67
C ILE A 8 9.66 -4.11 -7.60
N PHE A 9 10.43 -3.09 -7.23
CA PHE A 9 9.93 -1.72 -7.11
C PHE A 9 9.47 -1.17 -8.48
N GLU A 10 10.28 -1.33 -9.52
CA GLU A 10 9.98 -0.88 -10.88
C GLU A 10 8.74 -1.54 -11.47
N MET A 11 8.53 -2.83 -11.18
CA MET A 11 7.38 -3.57 -11.66
C MET A 11 6.10 -3.27 -10.87
N ALA A 12 6.21 -3.06 -9.55
CA ALA A 12 5.07 -2.99 -8.65
C ALA A 12 4.62 -1.55 -8.32
N VAL A 13 5.44 -0.54 -8.57
CA VAL A 13 5.14 0.86 -8.21
C VAL A 13 5.24 1.77 -9.44
N THR A 14 4.15 2.46 -9.75
CA THR A 14 4.09 3.45 -10.82
C THR A 14 3.87 4.84 -10.23
N PHE A 15 4.61 5.83 -10.73
CA PHE A 15 4.41 7.23 -10.36
C PHE A 15 3.41 7.89 -11.32
N LEU A 16 2.29 8.37 -10.79
CA LEU A 16 1.21 8.97 -11.57
C LEU A 16 1.08 10.46 -11.21
N PRO A 17 1.24 11.39 -12.16
CA PRO A 17 0.98 12.79 -11.94
C PRO A 17 -0.54 13.04 -11.84
N ASP A 18 -0.92 14.21 -11.33
CA ASP A 18 -2.34 14.61 -11.35
C ASP A 18 -2.85 14.99 -12.74
N ILE A 19 -1.97 15.58 -13.55
CA ILE A 19 -2.25 16.08 -14.88
C ILE A 19 -1.14 15.65 -15.81
N GLU A 20 -1.53 15.13 -16.97
CA GLU A 20 -0.62 15.00 -18.11
C GLU A 20 -0.89 16.13 -19.09
N ILE A 21 0.16 16.88 -19.43
CA ILE A 21 0.09 17.98 -20.40
C ILE A 21 0.88 17.55 -21.62
N ASN A 22 0.24 17.63 -22.78
CA ASN A 22 0.91 17.37 -24.04
C ASN A 22 1.87 18.53 -24.36
N ASN A 23 3.17 18.24 -24.47
CA ASN A 23 4.20 19.27 -24.63
C ASN A 23 4.10 20.07 -25.94
N VAL A 24 3.43 19.53 -26.96
CA VAL A 24 3.28 20.18 -28.28
C VAL A 24 2.08 21.12 -28.30
N ILE A 25 0.91 20.61 -27.92
CA ILE A 25 -0.35 21.39 -27.96
C ILE A 25 -0.63 22.17 -26.67
N ARG A 26 0.14 21.91 -25.59
CA ARG A 26 -0.04 22.47 -24.24
C ARG A 26 -1.45 22.27 -23.64
N GLU A 27 -2.14 21.24 -24.10
CA GLU A 27 -3.46 20.85 -23.60
C GLU A 27 -3.33 19.72 -22.58
N VAL A 28 -4.33 19.60 -21.71
CA VAL A 28 -4.43 18.50 -20.74
C VAL A 28 -4.88 17.25 -21.49
N GLU A 29 -4.03 16.24 -21.50
CA GLU A 29 -4.25 14.95 -22.16
C GLU A 29 -5.00 13.98 -21.24
N GLY A 30 -4.71 14.02 -19.94
CA GLY A 30 -5.32 13.10 -18.98
C GLY A 30 -5.12 13.49 -17.52
N THR A 31 -5.75 12.72 -16.63
CA THR A 31 -5.66 12.87 -15.17
C THR A 31 -5.34 11.53 -14.51
N PRO A 32 -4.14 10.97 -14.77
CA PRO A 32 -3.88 9.56 -14.53
C PRO A 32 -3.98 9.17 -13.05
N LEU A 33 -3.65 10.08 -12.12
CA LEU A 33 -3.86 9.83 -10.69
C LEU A 33 -5.34 9.73 -10.30
N TYR A 34 -6.19 10.59 -10.87
CA TYR A 34 -7.63 10.55 -10.63
C TYR A 34 -8.25 9.30 -11.23
N ASP A 35 -7.82 8.93 -12.44
CA ASP A 35 -8.28 7.74 -13.14
C ASP A 35 -7.92 6.48 -12.35
N ALA A 36 -6.66 6.37 -11.91
CA ALA A 36 -6.19 5.25 -11.09
C ALA A 36 -6.92 5.13 -9.75
N LEU A 37 -7.34 6.26 -9.16
CA LEU A 37 -8.09 6.28 -7.90
C LEU A 37 -9.61 6.23 -8.08
N ASN A 38 -10.09 6.15 -9.33
CA ASN A 38 -11.50 6.26 -9.69
C ASN A 38 -12.17 7.48 -9.03
N TRP A 39 -11.47 8.61 -9.06
CA TRP A 39 -11.95 9.88 -8.51
C TRP A 39 -12.69 10.66 -9.60
N PRO A 40 -13.87 11.22 -9.28
CA PRO A 40 -14.59 12.01 -10.27
C PRO A 40 -13.81 13.29 -10.56
N TYR A 41 -13.29 13.41 -11.78
CA TYR A 41 -12.72 14.66 -12.26
C TYR A 41 -13.85 15.64 -12.58
N ARG A 42 -13.89 16.79 -11.89
CA ARG A 42 -14.91 17.82 -12.11
C ARG A 42 -14.25 19.06 -12.71
N ARG A 43 -14.56 19.33 -13.98
CA ARG A 43 -14.12 20.50 -14.76
C ARG A 43 -14.36 21.85 -14.06
N PHE A 44 -15.31 21.92 -13.13
CA PHE A 44 -15.57 23.09 -12.29
C PHE A 44 -15.50 22.74 -10.80
N GLY A 45 -14.64 23.44 -10.05
CA GLY A 45 -14.56 23.37 -8.58
C GLY A 45 -13.52 22.40 -8.00
N HIS A 46 -12.99 21.48 -8.80
CA HIS A 46 -11.73 20.76 -8.52
C HIS A 46 -10.71 21.23 -9.56
N GLN A 47 -9.89 22.22 -9.17
CA GLN A 47 -8.77 22.63 -10.01
C GLN A 47 -7.74 21.51 -9.97
N ALA A 48 -7.33 21.10 -11.16
CA ALA A 48 -6.21 20.23 -11.38
C ALA A 48 -4.97 20.83 -10.68
N ALA A 49 -4.28 20.00 -9.91
CA ALA A 49 -3.22 20.36 -9.01
C ALA A 49 -1.89 19.85 -9.60
N PRO A 50 -1.17 20.67 -10.37
CA PRO A 50 0.05 20.22 -11.05
C PRO A 50 1.13 19.69 -10.10
N ASP A 51 1.04 20.04 -8.81
CA ASP A 51 1.99 19.63 -7.76
C ASP A 51 1.65 18.28 -7.09
N LEU A 52 0.56 17.61 -7.48
CA LEU A 52 0.18 16.32 -6.92
C LEU A 52 0.85 15.17 -7.68
N LEU A 53 1.43 14.24 -6.92
CA LEU A 53 2.09 13.04 -7.44
C LEU A 53 1.66 11.84 -6.61
N GLY A 54 1.18 10.78 -7.25
CA GLY A 54 0.90 9.50 -6.62
C GLY A 54 2.00 8.48 -6.85
N ALA A 55 2.43 7.77 -5.82
CA ALA A 55 3.13 6.50 -5.97
C ALA A 55 2.10 5.37 -5.81
N THR A 56 1.74 4.72 -6.90
CA THR A 56 0.65 3.75 -7.01
C THR A 56 1.20 2.34 -7.02
N PHE A 57 0.72 1.52 -6.08
CA PHE A 57 0.96 0.08 -6.05
C PHE A 57 0.07 -0.60 -7.07
N MET A 58 0.67 -1.28 -8.03
CA MET A 58 0.01 -2.01 -9.11
C MET A 58 -0.13 -3.48 -8.72
N GLN A 59 -1.28 -4.07 -9.03
CA GLN A 59 -1.50 -5.51 -8.95
C GLN A 59 -0.77 -6.23 -10.09
N GLU A 60 -0.62 -7.55 -9.98
CA GLU A 60 -0.11 -8.39 -11.08
C GLU A 60 -0.94 -8.21 -12.36
N THR A 61 -2.25 -7.97 -12.23
CA THR A 61 -3.16 -7.72 -13.37
C THR A 61 -2.94 -6.36 -14.06
N GLY A 62 -2.09 -5.49 -13.50
CA GLY A 62 -1.91 -4.11 -13.96
C GLY A 62 -2.95 -3.13 -13.42
N GLU A 63 -3.87 -3.57 -12.55
CA GLU A 63 -4.84 -2.67 -11.91
C GLU A 63 -4.23 -1.94 -10.70
N PRO A 64 -4.57 -0.68 -10.45
CA PRO A 64 -4.12 0.05 -9.27
C PRO A 64 -4.79 -0.50 -7.99
N TRP A 65 -4.00 -0.70 -6.94
CA TRP A 65 -4.49 -1.14 -5.63
C TRP A 65 -4.53 -0.01 -4.60
N GLN A 66 -3.44 0.72 -4.44
CA GLN A 66 -3.38 1.84 -3.49
C GLN A 66 -2.37 2.87 -3.97
N SER A 67 -2.70 4.16 -3.87
CA SER A 67 -1.79 5.25 -4.20
C SER A 67 -1.41 6.02 -2.95
N LYS A 68 -0.11 6.23 -2.76
CA LYS A 68 0.38 7.23 -1.81
C LYS A 68 0.50 8.57 -2.53
N VAL A 69 -0.41 9.48 -2.23
CA VAL A 69 -0.48 10.81 -2.85
C VAL A 69 0.37 11.80 -2.06
N TYR A 70 1.27 12.49 -2.75
CA TYR A 70 2.12 13.57 -2.27
C TYR A 70 1.58 14.91 -2.75
N GLY A 71 1.81 15.97 -1.96
CA GLY A 71 1.32 17.33 -2.20
C GLY A 71 0.10 17.70 -1.33
N ASP A 72 -0.38 18.93 -1.46
CA ASP A 72 -1.43 19.49 -0.59
C ASP A 72 -2.83 19.42 -1.24
N LEU A 73 -3.50 18.27 -1.06
CA LEU A 73 -4.89 18.08 -1.50
C LEU A 73 -5.86 19.14 -0.93
N LYS A 74 -5.57 19.73 0.24
CA LYS A 74 -6.46 20.72 0.87
C LYS A 74 -6.47 22.04 0.13
N LYS A 75 -5.42 22.37 -0.62
CA LYS A 75 -5.33 23.59 -1.44
C LYS A 75 -6.39 23.63 -2.54
N TYR A 76 -6.77 22.45 -3.06
CA TYR A 76 -7.64 22.33 -4.25
C TYR A 76 -9.08 21.92 -3.93
N HIS A 77 -9.35 21.43 -2.71
CA HIS A 77 -10.72 21.22 -2.23
C HIS A 77 -11.35 22.54 -1.73
N LYS A 78 -12.09 23.23 -2.60
CA LYS A 78 -12.92 24.37 -2.18
C LYS A 78 -14.01 23.90 -1.22
N LYS A 79 -13.84 24.17 0.08
CA LYS A 79 -14.85 23.87 1.12
C LYS A 79 -16.23 24.36 0.66
N THR A 80 -17.21 23.47 0.69
CA THR A 80 -18.60 23.83 0.40
C THR A 80 -19.11 24.84 1.45
N LYS A 81 -20.15 25.63 1.14
CA LYS A 81 -20.79 26.53 2.14
C LYS A 81 -21.21 25.75 3.40
N ARG A 82 -21.53 24.45 3.27
CA ARG A 82 -21.89 23.53 4.36
C ARG A 82 -20.70 23.22 5.27
N ASP A 83 -19.51 22.99 4.71
CA ASP A 83 -18.26 22.77 5.47
C ASP A 83 -17.82 24.02 6.22
N LYS A 84 -18.02 25.20 5.62
CA LYS A 84 -17.76 26.49 6.29
C LYS A 84 -18.64 26.67 7.52
N ARG A 85 -19.94 26.32 7.45
CA ARG A 85 -20.87 26.39 8.59
C ARG A 85 -20.47 25.45 9.73
N ARG A 86 -20.04 24.22 9.45
CA ARG A 86 -19.54 23.28 10.47
C ARG A 86 -18.24 23.76 11.14
N SER A 87 -17.34 24.39 10.39
CA SER A 87 -16.10 24.94 10.96
C SER A 87 -16.35 26.13 11.90
N ARG A 88 -17.40 26.93 11.66
CA ARG A 88 -17.80 28.03 12.54
C ARG A 88 -18.34 27.54 13.89
N HIS A 89 -19.03 26.40 13.91
CA HIS A 89 -19.51 25.81 15.16
C HIS A 89 -18.39 25.20 16.01
N ARG A 90 -17.31 24.72 15.37
CA ARG A 90 -16.17 24.08 16.05
C ARG A 90 -15.13 25.07 16.58
N LYS A 91 -15.17 26.35 16.17
CA LYS A 91 -14.29 27.42 16.67
C LYS A 91 -14.69 28.00 18.03
N LYS A 92 -15.77 27.49 18.67
CA LYS A 92 -16.23 27.95 20.00
C LYS A 92 -15.66 27.13 21.16
N GLY A 93 -14.51 26.47 20.97
CA GLY A 93 -13.78 25.77 22.02
C GLY A 93 -12.27 25.82 21.77
N GLY A 94 -11.60 26.78 22.42
CA GLY A 94 -10.16 26.78 22.69
C GLY A 94 -9.21 27.08 21.52
N GLN A 95 -8.91 28.36 21.28
CA GLN A 95 -7.62 28.78 20.73
C GLN A 95 -6.64 28.92 21.92
N VAL A 96 -5.55 28.15 21.89
CA VAL A 96 -4.28 28.59 22.47
C VAL A 96 -3.31 28.60 21.31
N GLU A 97 -3.04 29.79 20.80
CA GLU A 97 -2.07 30.05 19.74
C GLU A 97 -0.71 30.19 20.40
N ASN A 98 0.25 29.35 20.03
CA ASN A 98 1.66 29.61 20.30
C ASN A 98 2.26 30.22 19.04
N GLU A 99 2.46 31.53 19.08
CA GLU A 99 3.36 32.24 18.18
C GLU A 99 4.80 31.82 18.49
N ALA A 100 5.47 31.24 17.50
CA ALA A 100 6.92 31.06 17.54
C ALA A 100 7.48 31.39 16.15
N SER A 101 7.90 32.64 16.05
CA SER A 101 9.14 33.12 15.40
C SER A 101 9.58 32.49 14.07
N LEU A 102 9.57 33.37 13.07
CA LEU A 102 10.36 33.33 11.85
C LEU A 102 11.84 33.00 12.15
N SER A 103 12.33 31.92 11.56
CA SER A 103 13.76 31.71 11.28
C SER A 103 13.89 31.06 9.90
N PRO A 104 14.77 31.56 9.01
CA PRO A 104 14.95 31.00 7.69
C PRO A 104 15.83 29.75 7.79
N ILE A 105 15.41 28.67 7.12
CA ILE A 105 16.02 27.33 7.10
C ILE A 105 15.54 26.45 8.28
N SER A 106 14.31 25.93 8.15
CA SER A 106 13.88 24.75 8.90
C SER A 106 14.32 23.48 8.16
N LEU A 107 15.02 22.58 8.87
CA LEU A 107 15.19 21.19 8.44
C LEU A 107 13.80 20.59 8.12
N PRO A 108 13.64 19.77 7.06
CA PRO A 108 12.35 19.23 6.68
C PRO A 108 11.75 18.49 7.87
N SER A 109 10.60 18.97 8.35
CA SER A 109 9.93 18.36 9.50
C SER A 109 9.76 16.86 9.24
N SER A 110 10.09 16.03 10.23
CA SER A 110 9.99 14.56 10.24
C SER A 110 8.54 14.02 10.10
N LYS A 111 7.60 14.85 9.65
CA LYS A 111 6.21 14.47 9.39
C LYS A 111 6.17 13.64 8.11
N LYS A 112 5.68 12.41 8.22
CA LYS A 112 5.41 11.53 7.07
C LYS A 112 4.61 12.30 6.02
N THR A 113 5.23 12.57 4.87
CA THR A 113 4.57 13.25 3.76
C THR A 113 3.71 12.26 2.98
N GLY A 114 2.53 12.72 2.58
CA GLY A 114 1.57 12.00 1.74
C GLY A 114 0.60 11.09 2.48
N GLN A 115 -0.59 10.92 1.89
CA GLN A 115 -1.67 10.07 2.41
C GLN A 115 -1.93 8.90 1.45
N TYR A 116 -2.34 7.77 2.01
CA TYR A 116 -2.68 6.57 1.23
C TYR A 116 -4.17 6.60 0.86
N TYR A 117 -4.47 6.34 -0.40
CA TYR A 117 -5.83 6.25 -0.94
C TYR A 117 -5.99 4.96 -1.74
N ALA A 118 -7.10 4.26 -1.53
CA ALA A 118 -7.52 3.16 -2.38
C ALA A 118 -8.46 3.69 -3.48
N PRO A 119 -8.50 3.06 -4.66
CA PRO A 119 -9.48 3.39 -5.68
C PRO A 119 -10.91 3.31 -5.15
N LYS A 120 -11.76 4.27 -5.51
CA LYS A 120 -13.15 4.27 -5.06
C LYS A 120 -13.90 3.08 -5.65
N GLY A 121 -14.61 2.35 -4.79
CA GLY A 121 -15.44 1.20 -5.19
C GLY A 121 -14.69 -0.14 -5.27
N ILE A 122 -13.37 -0.18 -5.06
CA ILE A 122 -12.58 -1.42 -5.13
C ILE A 122 -12.95 -2.44 -4.04
N GLY A 123 -13.47 -1.98 -2.91
CA GLY A 123 -13.83 -2.83 -1.77
C GLY A 123 -12.61 -3.39 -1.02
N ASP A 124 -12.81 -4.52 -0.33
CA ASP A 124 -11.78 -5.19 0.48
C ASP A 124 -10.98 -6.21 -0.36
N VAL A 125 -10.20 -5.71 -1.32
CA VAL A 125 -9.34 -6.52 -2.19
C VAL A 125 -7.91 -6.54 -1.64
N PRO A 126 -7.24 -7.71 -1.57
CA PRO A 126 -5.84 -7.74 -1.15
C PRO A 126 -4.90 -7.28 -2.25
N TYR A 127 -3.74 -6.81 -1.81
CA TYR A 127 -2.65 -6.51 -2.71
C TYR A 127 -1.95 -7.78 -3.15
N LEU A 128 -2.07 -8.10 -4.43
CA LEU A 128 -1.33 -9.14 -5.13
C LEU A 128 -0.27 -8.47 -6.02
N PRO A 129 0.93 -8.16 -5.51
CA PRO A 129 1.95 -7.48 -6.29
C PRO A 129 2.41 -8.32 -7.50
N PRO A 130 2.82 -7.68 -8.60
CA PRO A 130 3.56 -8.38 -9.64
C PRO A 130 4.89 -8.89 -9.07
N VAL A 131 5.28 -10.09 -9.49
CA VAL A 131 6.51 -10.75 -9.02
C VAL A 131 7.44 -10.96 -10.22
N PRO A 132 8.64 -10.36 -10.23
CA PRO A 132 9.60 -10.55 -11.31
C PRO A 132 9.97 -12.01 -11.48
N ARG A 133 10.25 -12.41 -12.73
CA ARG A 133 10.59 -13.79 -13.09
C ARG A 133 11.72 -14.37 -12.25
N GLU A 134 12.77 -13.57 -12.03
CA GLU A 134 13.92 -13.91 -11.19
C GLU A 134 13.49 -14.34 -9.78
N THR A 135 12.58 -13.57 -9.16
CA THR A 135 12.04 -13.88 -7.83
C THR A 135 11.19 -15.14 -7.83
N VAL A 136 10.43 -15.40 -8.90
CA VAL A 136 9.64 -16.64 -9.05
C VAL A 136 10.56 -17.85 -9.10
N GLU A 137 11.64 -17.78 -9.88
CA GLU A 137 12.64 -18.85 -10.00
C GLU A 137 13.37 -19.13 -8.69
N GLU A 138 13.75 -18.08 -7.96
CA GLU A 138 14.34 -18.21 -6.62
C GLU A 138 13.39 -18.88 -5.62
N ILE A 139 12.10 -18.51 -5.63
CA ILE A 139 11.09 -19.13 -4.79
C ILE A 139 10.88 -20.60 -5.18
N ALA A 140 10.74 -20.90 -6.47
CA ALA A 140 10.57 -22.27 -6.96
C ALA A 140 11.76 -23.15 -6.55
N LYS A 141 12.99 -22.66 -6.72
CA LYS A 141 14.21 -23.35 -6.28
C LYS A 141 14.26 -23.56 -4.77
N LYS A 142 13.85 -22.57 -3.98
CA LYS A 142 13.85 -22.64 -2.51
C LYS A 142 12.89 -23.70 -1.97
N TYR A 143 11.79 -23.95 -2.65
CA TYR A 143 10.76 -24.92 -2.24
C TYR A 143 10.77 -26.22 -3.06
N ASP A 144 11.76 -26.42 -3.93
CA ASP A 144 11.90 -27.59 -4.82
C ASP A 144 10.65 -27.83 -5.70
N LEU A 145 10.17 -26.76 -6.31
CA LEU A 145 8.98 -26.76 -7.17
C LEU A 145 9.34 -26.49 -8.63
N PRO A 146 8.56 -27.01 -9.59
CA PRO A 146 8.73 -26.64 -10.99
C PRO A 146 8.40 -25.15 -11.18
N VAL A 147 9.29 -24.45 -11.91
CA VAL A 147 9.09 -23.05 -12.26
C VAL A 147 7.87 -22.95 -13.19
N PRO A 148 6.92 -22.02 -12.94
CA PRO A 148 5.76 -21.86 -13.82
C PRO A 148 6.18 -21.43 -15.24
N PRO A 149 5.37 -21.69 -16.28
CA PRO A 149 5.56 -21.08 -17.59
C PRO A 149 5.51 -19.55 -17.54
N GLU A 150 6.13 -18.86 -18.51
CA GLU A 150 6.20 -17.38 -18.52
C GLU A 150 4.83 -16.69 -18.61
N ASN A 151 3.85 -17.34 -19.24
CA ASN A 151 2.51 -16.79 -19.43
C ASN A 151 1.54 -17.08 -18.27
N THR A 152 2.02 -17.69 -17.19
CA THR A 152 1.20 -18.06 -16.04
C THR A 152 1.34 -17.04 -14.93
N SER A 153 0.21 -16.63 -14.33
CA SER A 153 0.21 -15.78 -13.13
C SER A 153 0.96 -16.46 -12.00
N PHE A 154 1.84 -15.71 -11.34
CA PHE A 154 2.52 -16.15 -10.13
C PHE A 154 1.52 -16.53 -9.04
N TRP A 155 0.45 -15.74 -8.88
CA TRP A 155 -0.54 -15.97 -7.82
C TRP A 155 -1.45 -17.17 -8.12
N GLU A 156 -1.69 -17.51 -9.39
CA GLU A 156 -2.35 -18.76 -9.77
C GLU A 156 -1.45 -19.96 -9.46
N TRP A 157 -0.20 -19.94 -9.91
CA TRP A 157 0.80 -20.96 -9.58
C TRP A 157 0.99 -21.14 -8.07
N PHE A 158 1.01 -20.04 -7.31
CA PHE A 158 1.12 -20.08 -5.84
C PHE A 158 -0.07 -20.79 -5.19
N LYS A 159 -1.30 -20.60 -5.69
CA LYS A 159 -2.51 -21.26 -5.15
C LYS A 159 -2.47 -22.77 -5.31
N GLU A 160 -1.88 -23.25 -6.40
CA GLU A 160 -1.70 -24.68 -6.68
C GLU A 160 -0.61 -25.28 -5.77
N ASN A 161 0.41 -24.49 -5.41
CA ASN A 161 1.58 -24.93 -4.65
C ASN A 161 1.52 -24.51 -3.17
N LYS A 162 0.67 -25.18 -2.39
CA LYS A 162 0.39 -24.85 -0.98
C LYS A 162 1.54 -25.10 0.02
N VAL A 163 2.69 -25.56 -0.46
CA VAL A 163 3.91 -25.73 0.34
C VAL A 163 4.54 -24.38 0.69
N ILE A 164 4.30 -23.36 -0.13
CA ILE A 164 4.90 -22.04 0.04
C ILE A 164 4.11 -21.25 1.10
N PRO A 165 4.75 -20.77 2.18
CA PRO A 165 4.08 -20.01 3.23
C PRO A 165 3.70 -18.60 2.75
N LEU A 166 2.49 -18.17 3.12
CA LEU A 166 1.99 -16.83 2.86
C LEU A 166 2.18 -15.92 4.09
N LEU A 167 2.83 -14.77 3.88
CA LEU A 167 2.89 -13.70 4.86
C LEU A 167 1.79 -12.64 4.62
N LEU A 168 0.96 -12.41 5.63
CA LEU A 168 0.00 -11.31 5.62
C LEU A 168 0.63 -10.04 6.21
N THR A 169 0.56 -8.95 5.45
CA THR A 169 1.09 -7.65 5.87
C THR A 169 0.04 -6.53 5.80
N GLU A 170 0.34 -5.43 6.46
CA GLU A 170 -0.41 -4.18 6.35
C GLU A 170 0.35 -3.19 5.47
N GLY A 171 -0.23 -2.86 4.32
CA GLY A 171 0.31 -1.90 3.36
C GLY A 171 1.34 -2.48 2.38
N GLY A 172 1.26 -2.02 1.13
CA GLY A 172 2.02 -2.57 -0.01
C GLY A 172 3.53 -2.56 0.20
N LYS A 173 4.11 -1.51 0.79
CA LYS A 173 5.56 -1.43 1.05
C LYS A 173 6.11 -2.57 1.90
N LYS A 174 5.33 -3.05 2.89
CA LYS A 174 5.77 -4.16 3.74
C LYS A 174 5.74 -5.47 2.95
N SER A 175 4.69 -5.68 2.17
CA SER A 175 4.58 -6.83 1.27
C SER A 175 5.74 -6.87 0.28
N LEU A 176 6.01 -5.78 -0.44
CA LEU A 176 7.12 -5.70 -1.40
C LEU A 176 8.49 -5.92 -0.75
N SER A 177 8.69 -5.39 0.46
CA SER A 177 9.95 -5.60 1.20
C SER A 177 10.14 -7.07 1.64
N ALA A 178 9.05 -7.78 1.95
CA ALA A 178 9.11 -9.22 2.23
C ALA A 178 9.38 -10.04 0.95
N LEU A 179 8.73 -9.69 -0.16
CA LEU A 179 8.98 -10.33 -1.46
C LEU A 179 10.44 -10.16 -1.91
N SER A 180 11.03 -9.00 -1.64
CA SER A 180 12.45 -8.73 -1.89
C SER A 180 13.42 -9.62 -1.11
N GLN A 181 12.91 -10.40 -0.14
CA GLN A 181 13.66 -11.38 0.64
C GLN A 181 13.28 -12.83 0.28
N GLY A 182 12.56 -13.04 -0.82
CA GLY A 182 12.03 -14.35 -1.21
C GLY A 182 10.99 -14.90 -0.22
N ILE A 183 10.24 -14.00 0.43
CA ILE A 183 9.10 -14.34 1.30
C ILE A 183 7.82 -13.91 0.57
N VAL A 184 6.98 -14.88 0.21
CA VAL A 184 5.71 -14.59 -0.45
C VAL A 184 4.79 -13.84 0.51
N ALA A 185 4.42 -12.63 0.14
CA ALA A 185 3.64 -11.75 0.98
C ALA A 185 2.53 -11.05 0.19
N ILE A 186 1.39 -10.84 0.85
CA ILE A 186 0.31 -9.96 0.37
C ILE A 186 0.07 -8.84 1.37
N ALA A 187 -0.58 -7.78 0.93
CA ALA A 187 -0.98 -6.69 1.82
C ALA A 187 -2.49 -6.52 1.87
N LEU A 188 -2.99 -6.15 3.05
CA LEU A 188 -4.35 -5.66 3.23
C LEU A 188 -4.32 -4.15 3.48
N TYR A 189 -5.43 -3.46 3.20
CA TYR A 189 -5.58 -2.04 3.52
C TYR A 189 -5.47 -1.76 5.03
N GLY A 190 -5.89 -2.71 5.86
CA GLY A 190 -5.79 -2.68 7.31
C GLY A 190 -6.15 -4.03 7.93
N CYS A 191 -5.94 -4.17 9.25
CA CYS A 191 -6.07 -5.44 9.99
C CYS A 191 -7.46 -6.09 9.86
N GLN A 192 -8.49 -5.27 9.63
CA GLN A 192 -9.89 -5.71 9.59
C GLN A 192 -10.39 -6.07 8.18
N CYS A 193 -9.63 -5.76 7.12
CA CYS A 193 -10.07 -5.96 5.73
C CYS A 193 -9.98 -7.43 5.26
N GLY A 194 -9.32 -8.30 6.03
CA GLY A 194 -9.16 -9.73 5.72
C GLY A 194 -10.20 -10.64 6.36
N VAL A 195 -11.08 -10.11 7.20
CA VAL A 195 -12.00 -10.87 8.03
C VAL A 195 -13.43 -10.59 7.58
N ASP A 196 -14.24 -11.64 7.51
CA ASP A 196 -15.68 -11.54 7.37
C ASP A 196 -16.25 -10.95 8.68
N ARG A 197 -17.05 -9.88 8.55
CA ARG A 197 -17.56 -9.13 9.71
C ARG A 197 -18.63 -9.89 10.50
N GLU A 198 -19.34 -10.80 9.84
CA GLU A 198 -20.41 -11.57 10.46
C GLU A 198 -19.85 -12.83 11.12
N THR A 199 -18.92 -13.50 10.45
CA THR A 199 -18.39 -14.79 10.93
C THR A 199 -17.08 -14.67 11.70
N GLY A 200 -16.37 -13.54 11.61
CA GLY A 200 -15.05 -13.36 12.21
C GLY A 200 -13.96 -14.24 11.59
N LYS A 201 -14.27 -14.98 10.51
CA LYS A 201 -13.32 -15.84 9.81
C LYS A 201 -12.56 -15.06 8.75
N LEU A 202 -11.33 -15.47 8.46
CA LEU A 202 -10.62 -14.95 7.29
C LEU A 202 -11.42 -15.27 6.03
N LYS A 203 -11.57 -14.29 5.13
CA LYS A 203 -12.22 -14.53 3.83
C LYS A 203 -11.45 -15.64 3.10
N ASN A 204 -12.17 -16.54 2.41
CA ASN A 204 -11.59 -17.75 1.79
C ASN A 204 -10.41 -17.49 0.84
N LEU A 205 -10.28 -16.27 0.33
CA LEU A 205 -9.15 -15.81 -0.48
C LEU A 205 -7.79 -15.88 0.26
N TYR A 206 -7.80 -15.95 1.60
CA TYR A 206 -6.63 -15.85 2.48
C TYR A 206 -6.21 -17.15 3.17
N VAL A 207 -6.91 -18.25 2.90
CA VAL A 207 -6.67 -19.53 3.57
C VAL A 207 -5.92 -20.47 2.62
N PRO A 208 -4.60 -20.65 2.76
CA PRO A 208 -3.95 -21.80 2.16
C PRO A 208 -4.56 -23.05 2.81
N THR A 209 -5.36 -23.78 2.04
CA THR A 209 -5.99 -25.02 2.50
C THR A 209 -4.97 -26.13 2.56
N SER A 210 -4.31 -26.27 3.70
CA SER A 210 -3.81 -27.57 4.14
C SER A 210 -4.19 -27.76 5.60
N LYS A 211 -4.91 -28.84 5.87
CA LYS A 211 -5.02 -29.45 7.20
C LYS A 211 -3.60 -29.60 7.75
N GLY A 212 -3.20 -28.73 8.65
CA GLY A 212 -1.85 -28.66 9.17
C GLY A 212 -1.60 -27.28 9.74
N ASP A 213 -1.59 -27.19 11.06
CA ASP A 213 -1.35 -25.97 11.81
C ASP A 213 -0.08 -25.25 11.30
N GLY A 214 -0.22 -24.08 10.64
CA GLY A 214 0.90 -23.14 10.53
C GLY A 214 1.22 -22.42 9.23
N LEU A 215 0.33 -22.30 8.24
CA LEU A 215 0.66 -21.63 6.95
C LEU A 215 0.23 -20.16 6.82
N ILE A 216 -0.14 -19.51 7.93
CA ILE A 216 -0.23 -18.05 8.02
C ILE A 216 0.73 -17.62 9.12
N LEU A 217 1.82 -16.96 8.74
CA LEU A 217 2.71 -16.34 9.72
C LEU A 217 2.21 -14.93 10.00
N PRO A 218 1.53 -14.67 11.15
CA PRO A 218 1.25 -13.30 11.55
C PRO A 218 2.57 -12.56 11.74
N LEU A 219 2.62 -11.28 11.37
CA LEU A 219 3.77 -10.37 11.50
C LEU A 219 4.47 -10.44 12.87
N THR A 220 3.75 -10.80 13.93
CA THR A 220 4.27 -10.95 15.31
C THR A 220 5.21 -12.15 15.49
N LYS A 221 5.08 -13.23 14.71
CA LYS A 221 5.92 -14.43 14.85
C LYS A 221 7.26 -14.34 14.09
N ILE A 222 7.31 -13.63 12.96
CA ILE A 222 8.51 -13.52 12.12
C ILE A 222 9.62 -12.71 12.81
N ILE A 223 9.26 -11.69 13.59
CA ILE A 223 10.23 -10.85 14.32
C ILE A 223 10.95 -11.67 15.42
N LYS A 224 10.29 -12.66 16.02
CA LYS A 224 10.90 -13.52 17.05
C LYS A 224 11.82 -14.60 16.48
N GLN A 225 11.56 -15.12 15.28
CA GLN A 225 12.39 -16.19 14.71
C GLN A 225 13.75 -15.72 14.16
N ARG A 226 13.91 -14.43 13.85
CA ARG A 226 15.21 -13.86 13.41
C ARG A 226 16.05 -13.28 14.55
N GLN A 227 15.51 -13.12 15.75
CA GLN A 227 16.30 -12.77 16.93
C GLN A 227 16.52 -14.02 17.77
N GLY A 228 17.61 -14.74 17.49
CA GLY A 228 18.20 -15.73 18.38
C GLY A 228 18.75 -15.08 19.64
N VAL A 229 17.89 -14.42 20.43
CA VAL A 229 18.21 -13.94 21.77
C VAL A 229 17.44 -14.84 22.74
N PRO A 230 18.13 -15.66 23.55
CA PRO A 230 17.45 -16.48 24.54
C PRO A 230 16.80 -15.56 25.57
N SER A 231 15.51 -15.80 25.82
CA SER A 231 14.77 -15.19 26.93
C SER A 231 15.57 -15.33 28.23
N PRO A 232 15.74 -14.27 29.04
CA PRO A 232 16.38 -14.42 30.34
C PRO A 232 15.50 -15.32 31.21
N LYS A 233 16.05 -16.47 31.62
CA LYS A 233 15.49 -17.29 32.68
C LYS A 233 15.33 -16.38 33.91
N ARG A 234 14.10 -16.16 34.36
CA ARG A 234 13.87 -15.70 35.72
C ARG A 234 14.27 -16.84 36.65
N LEU A 235 15.52 -16.77 37.11
CA LEU A 235 15.99 -17.41 38.32
C LEU A 235 15.74 -16.44 39.47
N ARG A 236 15.00 -16.93 40.47
CA ARG A 236 15.11 -16.71 41.93
C ARG A 236 13.76 -17.15 42.53
N ASP A 237 13.75 -18.27 43.24
CA ASP A 237 14.15 -18.43 44.66
C ASP A 237 13.13 -17.77 45.58
#